data_AF-A0A353RAT4-F1
#
_entry.id   AF-A0A353RAT4-F1
#
_cell.length_a   1.000
_cell.length_b   1.000
_cell.length_c   1.000
_cell.angle_alpha   90.00
_cell.angle_beta   90.00
_cell.angle_gamma   90.00
#
_symmetry.space_group_name_H-M   'P 1'
#
loop_
_entity.id
_entity.type
_entity.pdbx_description
1 polymer ?
#
loop_
_entity_poly.entity_id
_entity_poly.type
_entity_poly.pdbx_seq_one_letter_code
_entity_poly.pdbx_strand_id
1 'polypeptide(L)'
;MKGIYSWILAVIITLTAVLFQRNTGPSHPAKQLIEVDGTSFKASFPRSLVRPRDNASLVQLTVELGSTGNSQDRIIGAILYYKRFPDSENYTAVVPSFSMDKEKLLVNCMVPVQPTAGKISYYLQLLGKDGATINSQVSILRFRDHVPSSVLMLHILLIFFAFLFSNFTGIYAFSGNARTNRFALATILILFAGGFILGPLVQKYAFGVWWSGWPLGGDMTDNKTLIAILVWIIAYILNKIPFSSPVFCRWRRYLYLTAALITIAAYSIPHSTAGSQYDYQTGTIITGEALSTQRSHKLQ
;
A
#
# COMPACT_ATOMS: atom_id res chain seq x y z
N MET A 1 -11.74 31.12 17.47
CA MET A 1 -11.67 29.95 18.38
C MET A 1 -12.10 28.65 17.71
N LYS A 2 -13.35 28.49 17.24
CA LYS A 2 -13.84 27.22 16.64
C LYS A 2 -12.97 26.67 15.50
N GLY A 3 -12.44 27.53 14.62
CA GLY A 3 -11.56 27.09 13.52
C GLY A 3 -10.21 26.53 13.98
N ILE A 4 -9.62 27.06 15.06
CA ILE A 4 -8.33 26.59 15.58
C ILE A 4 -8.50 25.18 16.16
N TYR A 5 -9.56 24.92 16.93
CA TYR A 5 -9.86 23.58 17.44
C TYR A 5 -10.12 22.58 16.32
N SER A 6 -10.84 22.97 15.26
CA SER A 6 -11.06 22.11 14.09
C SER A 6 -9.74 21.77 13.39
N TRP A 7 -8.80 22.70 13.28
CA TRP A 7 -7.47 22.46 12.72
C TRP A 7 -6.65 21.50 13.58
N ILE A 8 -6.58 21.74 14.89
CA ILE A 8 -5.84 20.87 15.82
C ILE A 8 -6.38 19.44 15.73
N LEU A 9 -7.71 19.27 15.79
CA LEU A 9 -8.33 17.96 15.71
C LEU A 9 -8.09 17.28 14.35
N ALA A 10 -8.20 18.02 13.24
CA ALA A 10 -7.92 17.51 11.91
C ALA A 10 -6.47 17.04 11.76
N VAL A 11 -5.50 17.79 12.30
CA VAL A 11 -4.08 17.41 12.29
C VAL A 11 -3.86 16.11 13.08
N ILE A 12 -4.42 16.01 14.29
CA ILE A 12 -4.29 14.81 15.13
C ILE A 12 -4.85 13.58 14.41
N ILE A 13 -6.06 13.67 13.84
CA ILE A 13 -6.70 12.57 13.10
C ILE A 13 -5.84 12.17 11.89
N THR A 14 -5.38 13.16 11.12
CA THR A 14 -4.59 12.92 9.90
C THR A 14 -3.25 12.26 10.23
N LEU A 15 -2.52 12.76 11.23
CA LEU A 15 -1.25 12.18 11.66
C LEU A 15 -1.43 10.75 12.18
N THR A 16 -2.48 10.50 12.97
CA THR A 16 -2.79 9.17 13.49
C THR A 16 -3.05 8.18 12.35
N ALA A 17 -3.83 8.59 11.35
CA ALA A 17 -4.13 7.77 10.17
C ALA A 17 -2.87 7.48 9.34
N VAL A 18 -2.00 8.47 9.12
CA VAL A 18 -0.74 8.29 8.37
C VAL A 18 0.21 7.33 9.08
N LEU A 19 0.34 7.42 10.40
CA LEU A 19 1.15 6.48 11.19
C LEU A 19 0.61 5.06 11.10
N PHE A 20 -0.72 4.91 11.18
CA PHE A 20 -1.39 3.62 11.02
C PHE A 20 -1.15 3.02 9.63
N GLN A 21 -1.32 3.82 8.57
CA GLN A 21 -1.08 3.39 7.18
C GLN A 21 0.37 3.01 6.91
N ARG A 22 1.33 3.77 7.45
CA ARG A 22 2.76 3.48 7.28
C ARG A 22 3.14 2.11 7.85
N ASN A 23 2.51 1.73 8.96
CA ASN A 23 2.79 0.45 9.63
C ASN A 23 2.03 -0.73 9.02
N THR A 24 0.86 -0.49 8.40
CA THR A 24 0.00 -1.54 7.82
C THR A 24 0.10 -1.66 6.29
N GLY A 25 0.87 -0.78 5.65
CA GLY A 25 1.00 -0.74 4.20
C GLY A 25 1.53 -2.05 3.59
N PRO A 26 1.11 -2.40 2.36
CA PRO A 26 1.45 -3.67 1.71
C PRO A 26 2.95 -3.81 1.40
N SER A 27 3.65 -2.69 1.28
CA SER A 27 5.09 -2.63 1.02
C SER A 27 5.94 -2.70 2.30
N HIS A 28 5.32 -2.56 3.48
CA HIS A 28 6.03 -2.68 4.75
C HIS A 28 6.57 -4.11 4.90
N PRO A 29 7.80 -4.37 5.32
CA PRO A 29 8.30 -5.75 5.46
C PRO A 29 7.40 -6.60 6.37
N ALA A 30 7.20 -7.87 5.99
CA ALA A 30 6.53 -8.84 6.84
C ALA A 30 7.47 -9.25 7.97
N LYS A 31 7.07 -9.00 9.21
CA LYS A 31 7.86 -9.34 10.39
C LYS A 31 7.43 -10.70 10.90
N GLN A 32 8.38 -11.62 11.06
CA GLN A 32 8.15 -12.95 11.60
C GLN A 32 9.11 -13.20 12.76
N LEU A 33 8.64 -13.94 13.77
CA LEU A 33 9.51 -14.47 14.82
C LEU A 33 9.85 -15.90 14.44
N ILE A 34 11.14 -16.17 14.28
CA ILE A 34 11.65 -17.51 13.98
C ILE A 34 12.49 -17.93 15.18
N GLU A 35 12.13 -19.04 15.81
CA GLU A 35 12.93 -19.62 16.88
C GLU A 35 13.93 -20.59 16.26
N VAL A 36 15.22 -20.47 16.58
CA VAL A 36 16.29 -21.39 16.15
C VAL A 36 17.21 -21.61 17.33
N ASP A 37 17.51 -22.89 17.66
CA ASP A 37 18.44 -23.25 18.75
C ASP A 37 18.09 -22.49 20.05
N GLY A 38 16.81 -22.56 20.46
CA GLY A 38 16.26 -21.91 21.65
C GLY A 38 16.29 -20.37 21.68
N THR A 39 16.62 -19.70 20.57
CA THR A 39 16.63 -18.23 20.46
C THR A 39 15.63 -17.72 19.44
N SER A 40 14.95 -16.62 19.80
CA SER A 40 14.01 -15.95 18.90
C SER A 40 14.71 -14.89 18.04
N PHE A 41 14.56 -15.02 16.73
CA PHE A 41 15.02 -14.08 15.72
C PHE A 41 13.84 -13.31 15.13
N LYS A 42 13.95 -11.98 15.11
CA LYS A 42 13.03 -11.09 14.40
C LYS A 42 13.47 -11.01 12.94
N ALA A 43 12.77 -11.75 12.08
CA ALA A 43 13.00 -11.76 10.65
C ALA A 43 12.13 -10.71 9.94
N SER A 44 12.73 -9.96 9.01
CA SER A 44 12.07 -8.93 8.20
C SER A 44 12.13 -9.33 6.72
N PHE A 45 10.98 -9.71 6.18
CA PHE A 45 10.82 -10.18 4.81
C PHE A 45 10.31 -9.04 3.91
N PRO A 46 11.08 -8.58 2.91
CA PRO A 46 10.61 -7.58 1.97
C PRO A 46 9.36 -8.03 1.21
N ARG A 47 8.36 -7.15 1.09
CA ARG A 47 7.13 -7.39 0.29
C ARG A 47 7.12 -6.67 -1.06
N SER A 48 8.08 -5.77 -1.28
CA SER A 48 8.24 -5.07 -2.56
C SER A 48 9.71 -4.93 -2.94
N LEU A 49 10.03 -5.13 -4.21
CA LEU A 49 11.37 -4.95 -4.77
C LEU A 49 11.32 -4.06 -6.00
N VAL A 50 12.32 -3.19 -6.15
CA VAL A 50 12.47 -2.34 -7.34
C VAL A 50 13.27 -3.11 -8.39
N ARG A 51 12.82 -3.13 -9.64
CA ARG A 51 13.59 -3.76 -10.72
C ARG A 51 14.90 -3.01 -10.97
N PRO A 52 16.01 -3.72 -11.22
CA PRO A 52 17.26 -3.09 -11.59
C PRO A 52 17.10 -2.36 -12.94
N ARG A 53 17.73 -1.18 -13.08
CA ARG A 53 17.67 -0.39 -14.33
C ARG A 53 18.53 -1.00 -15.45
N ASP A 54 19.54 -1.79 -15.09
CA ASP A 54 20.59 -2.27 -16.00
C ASP A 54 20.20 -3.57 -16.74
N ASN A 55 18.89 -3.88 -16.85
CA ASN A 55 18.37 -5.12 -17.44
C ASN A 55 19.00 -6.41 -16.88
N ALA A 56 19.52 -6.36 -15.65
CA ALA A 56 20.07 -7.53 -14.99
C ALA A 56 18.98 -8.62 -14.86
N SER A 57 19.34 -9.87 -15.17
CA SER A 57 18.43 -11.02 -15.05
C SER A 57 18.17 -11.42 -13.60
N LEU A 58 19.06 -11.04 -12.68
CA LEU A 58 19.00 -11.33 -11.27
C LEU A 58 18.97 -10.05 -10.46
N VAL A 59 18.30 -10.10 -9.30
CA VAL A 59 18.27 -9.01 -8.34
C VAL A 59 18.42 -9.56 -6.92
N GLN A 60 19.10 -8.78 -6.09
CA GLN A 60 19.35 -9.14 -4.70
C GLN A 60 18.10 -8.92 -3.84
N LEU A 61 17.64 -9.99 -3.20
CA LEU A 61 16.64 -10.00 -2.15
C LEU A 61 17.36 -10.16 -0.80
N THR A 62 17.19 -9.19 0.09
CA THR A 62 17.80 -9.20 1.42
C THR A 62 16.75 -9.44 2.50
N VAL A 63 16.91 -10.49 3.29
CA VAL A 63 16.13 -10.75 4.50
C VAL A 63 16.97 -10.35 5.71
N GLU A 64 16.43 -9.48 6.55
CA GLU A 64 17.12 -9.06 7.78
C GLU A 64 16.72 -9.95 8.95
N LEU A 65 17.69 -10.47 9.69
CA LEU A 65 17.51 -11.24 10.92
C LEU A 65 18.14 -10.47 12.08
N GLY A 66 17.31 -10.01 13.02
CA GLY A 66 17.76 -9.41 14.28
C GLY A 66 17.58 -10.39 15.45
N SER A 67 18.59 -10.52 16.31
CA SER A 67 18.51 -11.35 17.52
C SER A 67 18.77 -10.51 18.76
N THR A 68 18.26 -10.97 19.90
CA THR A 68 18.51 -10.34 21.21
C THR A 68 19.74 -11.02 21.81
N GLY A 69 20.92 -10.39 21.70
CA GLY A 69 22.17 -10.86 22.31
C GLY A 69 23.08 -11.69 21.40
N ASN A 70 23.58 -11.10 20.30
CA ASN A 70 24.63 -11.63 19.41
C ASN A 70 24.60 -13.16 19.15
N SER A 71 23.41 -13.73 18.98
CA SER A 71 23.23 -15.16 18.79
C SER A 71 23.21 -15.56 17.32
N GLN A 72 23.76 -14.73 16.41
CA GLN A 72 23.80 -15.03 14.98
C GLN A 72 24.63 -16.30 14.66
N ASP A 73 25.62 -16.61 15.50
CA ASP A 73 26.47 -17.81 15.39
C ASP A 73 25.71 -19.14 15.56
N ARG A 74 24.44 -19.09 16.02
CA ARG A 74 23.58 -20.27 16.11
C ARG A 74 23.01 -20.70 14.76
N ILE A 75 23.09 -19.84 13.74
CA ILE A 75 22.64 -20.15 12.38
C ILE A 75 23.86 -20.62 11.57
N ILE A 76 23.87 -21.90 11.20
CA ILE A 76 24.93 -22.48 10.36
C ILE A 76 24.68 -22.22 8.87
N GLY A 77 23.42 -22.15 8.48
CA GLY A 77 23.06 -21.99 7.08
C GLY A 77 21.62 -21.56 6.89
N ALA A 78 21.30 -21.19 5.66
CA ALA A 78 19.96 -20.83 5.25
C ALA A 78 19.77 -21.25 3.80
N ILE A 79 18.53 -21.53 3.41
CA ILE A 79 18.14 -21.81 2.03
C ILE A 79 16.88 -21.00 1.75
N LEU A 80 16.90 -20.21 0.69
CA LEU A 80 15.72 -19.50 0.22
C LEU A 80 14.99 -20.35 -0.79
N TYR A 81 13.71 -20.60 -0.54
CA TYR A 81 12.83 -21.26 -1.49
C TYR A 81 11.90 -20.23 -2.12
N TYR A 82 11.88 -20.15 -3.44
CA TYR A 82 11.01 -19.21 -4.15
C TYR A 82 10.28 -19.88 -5.32
N LYS A 83 9.13 -19.33 -5.68
CA LYS A 83 8.39 -19.69 -6.91
C LYS A 83 7.58 -18.51 -7.44
N ARG A 84 7.22 -18.56 -8.73
CA ARG A 84 6.35 -17.55 -9.34
C ARG A 84 4.94 -17.64 -8.74
N PHE A 85 4.28 -16.50 -8.56
CA PHE A 85 2.89 -16.46 -8.09
C PHE A 85 1.99 -15.96 -9.25
N PRO A 86 0.89 -16.65 -9.60
CA PRO A 86 0.21 -17.71 -8.86
C PRO A 86 0.49 -19.11 -9.42
N ASP A 87 1.77 -19.47 -9.58
CA ASP A 87 2.15 -20.75 -10.15
C ASP A 87 2.05 -21.90 -9.14
N SER A 88 1.70 -23.08 -9.64
CA SER A 88 1.60 -24.33 -8.88
C SER A 88 2.87 -25.17 -8.92
N GLU A 89 3.89 -24.73 -9.68
CA GLU A 89 5.19 -25.39 -9.71
C GLU A 89 5.88 -25.48 -8.33
N ASN A 90 6.87 -26.39 -8.26
CA ASN A 90 7.70 -26.61 -7.09
C ASN A 90 8.61 -25.41 -6.79
N TYR A 91 8.96 -25.24 -5.52
CA TYR A 91 9.87 -24.18 -5.12
C TYR A 91 11.30 -24.45 -5.63
N THR A 92 11.93 -23.41 -6.18
CA THR A 92 13.35 -23.41 -6.52
C THR A 92 14.15 -22.99 -5.29
N ALA A 93 15.18 -23.77 -4.95
CA ALA A 93 16.08 -23.48 -3.84
C ALA A 93 17.26 -22.60 -4.31
N VAL A 94 17.60 -21.58 -3.51
CA VAL A 94 18.77 -20.72 -3.73
C VAL A 94 19.57 -20.65 -2.44
N VAL A 95 20.88 -20.83 -2.58
CA VAL A 95 21.82 -20.66 -1.48
C VAL A 95 22.10 -19.17 -1.29
N PRO A 96 21.82 -18.60 -0.11
CA PRO A 96 22.10 -17.22 0.20
C PRO A 96 23.57 -16.97 0.50
N SER A 97 23.97 -15.71 0.35
CA SER A 97 25.19 -15.16 0.95
C SER A 97 24.84 -14.42 2.23
N PHE A 98 25.72 -14.47 3.22
CA PHE A 98 25.55 -13.79 4.49
C PHE A 98 26.41 -12.53 4.53
N SER A 99 25.84 -11.45 5.07
CA SER A 99 26.59 -10.24 5.40
C SER A 99 26.08 -9.69 6.74
N MET A 100 26.91 -8.92 7.42
CA MET A 100 26.55 -8.30 8.69
C MET A 100 26.38 -6.79 8.48
N ASP A 101 25.26 -6.25 8.95
CA ASP A 101 25.07 -4.81 9.10
C ASP A 101 24.75 -4.50 10.57
N LYS A 102 25.75 -3.96 11.27
CA LYS A 102 25.72 -3.75 12.72
C LYS A 102 25.42 -5.06 13.47
N GLU A 103 24.32 -5.10 14.23
CA GLU A 103 23.85 -6.27 14.99
C GLU A 103 22.84 -7.14 14.21
N LYS A 104 22.64 -6.87 12.91
CA LYS A 104 21.71 -7.62 12.06
C LYS A 104 22.46 -8.52 11.07
N LEU A 105 22.02 -9.77 11.00
CA LEU A 105 22.44 -10.69 9.96
C LEU A 105 21.58 -10.44 8.71
N LEU A 106 22.24 -10.14 7.60
CA LEU A 106 21.61 -9.94 6.30
C LEU A 106 21.80 -11.20 5.45
N VAL A 107 20.68 -11.81 5.07
CA VAL A 107 20.62 -12.98 4.19
C VAL A 107 20.31 -12.51 2.78
N ASN A 108 21.32 -12.50 1.92
CA ASN A 108 21.26 -11.98 0.56
C ASN A 108 21.10 -13.10 -0.46
N CYS A 109 20.02 -13.09 -1.22
CA CYS A 109 19.72 -14.10 -2.24
C CYS A 109 19.58 -13.44 -3.61
N MET A 110 20.13 -14.05 -4.64
CA MET A 110 19.90 -13.62 -6.02
C MET A 110 18.66 -14.32 -6.57
N VAL A 111 17.63 -13.55 -6.92
CA VAL A 111 16.34 -14.05 -7.43
C VAL A 111 16.13 -13.52 -8.85
N PRO A 112 15.54 -14.29 -9.77
CA PRO A 112 15.25 -13.82 -11.13
C PRO A 112 14.30 -12.63 -11.12
N VAL A 113 14.67 -11.59 -11.85
CA VAL A 113 13.84 -10.40 -12.05
C VAL A 113 12.55 -10.80 -12.74
N GLN A 114 11.42 -10.38 -12.18
CA GLN A 114 10.10 -10.57 -12.80
C GLN A 114 9.69 -9.34 -13.60
N PRO A 115 8.77 -9.51 -14.57
CA PRO A 115 8.12 -8.39 -15.22
C PRO A 115 7.39 -7.49 -14.21
N THR A 116 7.07 -6.28 -14.62
CA THR A 116 6.39 -5.29 -13.78
C THR A 116 5.05 -5.83 -13.26
N ALA A 117 4.76 -5.61 -11.97
CA ALA A 117 3.63 -6.22 -11.25
C ALA A 117 3.69 -7.76 -11.11
N GLY A 118 4.80 -8.38 -11.52
CA GLY A 118 5.10 -9.79 -11.24
C GLY A 118 5.25 -10.04 -9.74
N LYS A 119 4.81 -11.22 -9.31
CA LYS A 119 4.88 -11.66 -7.92
C LYS A 119 5.65 -12.97 -7.79
N ILE A 120 6.39 -13.09 -6.70
CA ILE A 120 7.06 -14.33 -6.28
C ILE A 120 6.58 -14.64 -4.86
N SER A 121 6.26 -15.89 -4.58
CA SER A 121 6.10 -16.39 -3.22
C SER A 121 7.38 -17.05 -2.77
N TYR A 122 7.85 -16.73 -1.57
CA TYR A 122 9.11 -17.25 -1.05
C TYR A 122 9.05 -17.46 0.46
N TYR A 123 9.89 -18.36 0.96
CA TYR A 123 10.13 -18.58 2.39
C TYR A 123 11.60 -18.89 2.61
N LEU A 124 12.05 -18.69 3.85
CA LEU A 124 13.42 -18.97 4.26
C LEU A 124 13.43 -20.20 5.16
N GLN A 125 14.29 -21.16 4.84
CA GLN A 125 14.63 -22.27 5.72
C GLN A 125 15.94 -21.93 6.42
N LEU A 126 15.96 -21.95 7.74
CA LEU A 126 17.15 -21.74 8.56
C LEU A 126 17.65 -23.07 9.12
N LEU A 127 18.97 -23.25 9.15
CA LEU A 127 19.64 -24.39 9.75
C LEU A 127 20.35 -23.94 11.04
N GLY A 128 19.90 -24.46 12.17
CA GLY A 128 20.49 -24.20 13.47
C GLY A 128 21.73 -25.07 13.75
N LYS A 129 22.51 -24.68 14.76
CA LYS A 129 23.70 -25.42 15.19
C LYS A 129 23.39 -26.83 15.70
N ASP A 130 22.22 -27.01 16.27
CA ASP A 130 21.71 -28.31 16.72
C ASP A 130 21.27 -29.24 15.58
N GLY A 131 21.41 -28.81 14.32
CA GLY A 131 20.96 -29.54 13.15
C GLY A 131 19.46 -29.39 12.86
N ALA A 132 18.71 -28.62 13.66
CA ALA A 132 17.30 -28.35 13.43
C ALA A 132 17.09 -27.45 12.21
N THR A 133 16.15 -27.83 11.33
CA THR A 133 15.73 -27.03 10.17
C THR A 133 14.37 -26.40 10.41
N ILE A 134 14.26 -25.07 10.26
CA ILE A 134 13.04 -24.34 10.59
C ILE A 134 12.63 -23.48 9.41
N ASN A 135 11.37 -23.62 8.99
CA ASN A 135 10.81 -22.92 7.85
C ASN A 135 10.05 -21.67 8.31
N SER A 136 10.31 -20.55 7.66
CA SER A 136 9.53 -19.32 7.84
C SER A 136 8.15 -19.44 7.18
N GLN A 137 7.24 -18.53 7.53
CA GLN A 137 5.98 -18.41 6.81
C GLN A 137 6.22 -17.86 5.40
N VAL A 138 5.40 -18.29 4.45
CA VAL A 138 5.47 -17.84 3.05
C VAL A 138 5.14 -16.35 2.96
N SER A 139 6.03 -15.61 2.34
CA SER A 139 5.89 -14.18 2.03
C SER A 139 5.72 -13.97 0.53
N ILE A 140 4.94 -12.96 0.14
CA ILE A 140 4.74 -12.59 -1.27
C ILE A 140 5.52 -11.31 -1.54
N LEU A 141 6.42 -11.37 -2.51
CA LEU A 141 7.19 -10.25 -3.04
C LEU A 141 6.55 -9.76 -4.34
N ARG A 142 6.33 -8.44 -4.45
CA ARG A 142 5.92 -7.80 -5.72
C ARG A 142 7.05 -6.98 -6.33
N PHE A 143 7.26 -7.14 -7.63
CA PHE A 143 8.20 -6.34 -8.40
C PHE A 143 7.52 -5.06 -8.90
N ARG A 144 8.22 -3.94 -8.74
CA ARG A 144 7.78 -2.62 -9.24
C ARG A 144 8.91 -1.92 -9.96
N ASP A 145 8.53 -1.02 -10.85
CA ASP A 145 9.48 -0.12 -11.49
C ASP A 145 9.87 1.06 -10.61
N HIS A 146 10.96 1.71 -11.01
CA HIS A 146 11.44 2.91 -10.34
C HIS A 146 10.46 4.07 -10.59
N VAL A 147 9.94 4.65 -9.51
CA VAL A 147 9.13 5.86 -9.56
C VAL A 147 10.02 7.05 -9.21
N PRO A 148 10.05 8.12 -10.03
CA PRO A 148 10.78 9.34 -9.70
C PRO A 148 10.39 9.86 -8.31
N SER A 149 11.38 10.10 -7.46
CA SER A 149 11.16 10.51 -6.07
C SER A 149 10.37 11.83 -5.97
N SER A 150 10.57 12.76 -6.90
CA SER A 150 9.85 14.03 -6.97
C SER A 150 8.36 13.84 -7.19
N VAL A 151 7.97 12.97 -8.13
CA VAL A 151 6.57 12.65 -8.43
C VAL A 151 5.91 11.95 -7.25
N LEU A 152 6.59 10.96 -6.67
CA LEU A 152 6.08 10.23 -5.50
C LEU A 152 5.91 11.16 -4.29
N MET A 153 6.89 12.01 -4.01
CA MET A 153 6.83 12.98 -2.92
C MET A 153 5.68 13.97 -3.11
N LEU A 154 5.54 14.53 -4.32
CA LEU A 154 4.45 15.47 -4.62
C LEU A 154 3.08 14.79 -4.50
N HIS A 155 2.94 13.55 -4.97
CA HIS A 155 1.72 12.76 -4.81
C HIS A 155 1.35 12.57 -3.33
N ILE A 156 2.29 12.07 -2.51
CA ILE A 156 2.05 11.84 -1.07
C ILE A 156 1.67 13.15 -0.37
N LEU A 157 2.36 14.25 -0.70
CA LEU A 157 2.09 15.57 -0.13
C LEU A 157 0.67 16.05 -0.47
N LEU A 158 0.23 15.92 -1.73
CA LEU A 158 -1.14 16.30 -2.11
C LEU A 158 -2.19 15.41 -1.45
N ILE A 159 -1.99 14.09 -1.37
CA ILE A 159 -2.93 13.20 -0.67
C ILE A 159 -3.00 13.52 0.82
N PHE A 160 -1.86 13.80 1.46
CA PHE A 160 -1.80 14.23 2.85
C PHE A 160 -2.61 15.52 3.07
N PHE A 161 -2.39 16.54 2.24
CA PHE A 161 -3.15 17.78 2.33
C PHE A 161 -4.64 17.56 2.02
N ALA A 162 -4.99 16.77 1.01
CA ALA A 162 -6.38 16.43 0.73
C ALA A 162 -7.07 15.81 1.95
N PHE A 163 -6.39 14.90 2.65
CA PHE A 163 -6.90 14.26 3.85
C PHE A 163 -7.05 15.23 5.02
N LEU A 164 -6.05 16.10 5.22
CA LEU A 164 -6.08 17.14 6.24
C LEU A 164 -7.23 18.13 6.02
N PHE A 165 -7.39 18.64 4.79
CA PHE A 165 -8.46 19.55 4.42
C PHE A 165 -9.84 18.88 4.46
N SER A 166 -9.92 17.58 4.10
CA SER A 166 -11.13 16.75 4.25
C SER A 166 -11.58 16.70 5.71
N ASN A 167 -10.68 16.31 6.62
CA ASN A 167 -10.97 16.21 8.05
C ASN A 167 -11.33 17.58 8.64
N PHE A 168 -10.58 18.62 8.29
CA PHE A 168 -10.87 19.99 8.72
C PHE A 168 -12.26 20.43 8.24
N THR A 169 -12.59 20.22 6.97
CA THR A 169 -13.89 20.65 6.40
C THR A 169 -15.06 19.89 7.04
N GLY A 170 -14.90 18.59 7.28
CA GLY A 170 -15.91 17.76 7.96
C GLY A 170 -16.19 18.21 9.40
N ILE A 171 -15.14 18.50 10.18
CA ILE A 171 -15.27 19.01 11.55
C ILE A 171 -15.78 20.46 11.55
N TYR A 172 -15.29 21.29 10.64
CA TYR A 172 -15.66 22.70 10.56
C TYR A 172 -17.13 22.89 10.10
N ALA A 173 -17.72 21.88 9.46
CA ALA A 173 -19.13 21.86 9.10
C ALA A 173 -20.07 22.07 10.32
N PHE A 174 -19.69 21.62 11.51
CA PHE A 174 -20.44 21.86 12.75
C PHE A 174 -20.51 23.36 13.12
N SER A 175 -19.55 24.16 12.67
CA SER A 175 -19.52 25.61 12.94
C SER A 175 -20.57 26.39 12.14
N GLY A 176 -21.22 25.79 11.13
CA GLY A 176 -22.30 26.42 10.36
C GLY A 176 -21.92 27.64 9.53
N ASN A 177 -20.64 27.84 9.21
CA ASN A 177 -20.16 29.03 8.52
C ASN A 177 -20.16 28.82 6.98
N ALA A 178 -20.57 29.84 6.21
CA ALA A 178 -20.57 29.81 4.74
C ALA A 178 -19.16 29.65 4.13
N ARG A 179 -18.10 29.95 4.89
CA ARG A 179 -16.70 29.77 4.45
C ARG A 179 -16.32 28.30 4.25
N THR A 180 -17.08 27.34 4.79
CA THR A 180 -16.83 25.89 4.65
C THR A 180 -16.80 25.44 3.19
N ASN A 181 -17.59 26.07 2.31
CA ASN A 181 -17.64 25.72 0.88
C ASN A 181 -16.29 25.97 0.18
N ARG A 182 -15.50 26.97 0.62
CA ARG A 182 -14.17 27.23 0.06
C ARG A 182 -13.19 26.11 0.41
N PHE A 183 -13.26 25.61 1.65
CA PHE A 183 -12.44 24.49 2.10
C PHE A 183 -12.85 23.18 1.42
N ALA A 184 -14.15 22.94 1.23
CA ALA A 184 -14.64 21.80 0.47
C ALA A 184 -14.13 21.81 -1.00
N LEU A 185 -14.16 22.97 -1.66
CA LEU A 185 -13.61 23.12 -3.01
C LEU A 185 -12.10 22.90 -3.03
N ALA A 186 -11.36 23.41 -2.03
CA ALA A 186 -9.93 23.15 -1.90
C ALA A 186 -9.65 21.65 -1.73
N THR A 187 -10.42 20.94 -0.89
CA THR A 187 -10.33 19.48 -0.73
C THR A 187 -10.53 18.77 -2.08
N ILE A 188 -11.57 19.13 -2.84
CA ILE A 188 -11.83 18.53 -4.16
C ILE A 188 -10.66 18.75 -5.11
N LEU A 189 -10.15 19.98 -5.23
CA LEU A 189 -9.07 20.30 -6.15
C LEU A 189 -7.76 19.56 -5.78
N ILE A 190 -7.40 19.55 -4.50
CA ILE A 190 -6.19 18.89 -4.02
C ILE A 190 -6.34 17.37 -4.17
N LEU A 191 -7.50 16.81 -3.82
CA LEU A 191 -7.79 15.38 -3.96
C LEU A 191 -7.79 14.96 -5.43
N PHE A 192 -8.32 15.78 -6.34
CA PHE A 192 -8.28 15.53 -7.77
C PHE A 192 -6.85 15.55 -8.31
N ALA A 193 -6.06 16.57 -7.97
CA ALA A 193 -4.67 16.67 -8.39
C ALA A 193 -3.81 15.53 -7.81
N GLY A 194 -3.96 15.21 -6.53
CA GLY A 194 -3.23 14.11 -5.90
C GLY A 194 -3.69 12.74 -6.38
N GLY A 195 -5.00 12.53 -6.48
CA GLY A 195 -5.63 11.25 -6.74
C GLY A 195 -5.74 10.87 -8.22
N PHE A 196 -6.25 11.77 -9.08
CA PHE A 196 -6.50 11.49 -10.50
C PHE A 196 -5.41 11.97 -11.45
N ILE A 197 -4.57 12.92 -11.04
CA ILE A 197 -3.43 13.35 -11.87
C ILE A 197 -2.17 12.61 -11.44
N LEU A 198 -1.75 12.81 -10.19
CA LEU A 198 -0.49 12.23 -9.71
C LEU A 198 -0.60 10.74 -9.36
N GLY A 199 -1.77 10.24 -8.93
CA GLY A 199 -1.99 8.82 -8.64
C GLY A 199 -1.73 7.94 -9.87
N PRO A 200 -2.48 8.12 -10.96
CA PRO A 200 -2.22 7.54 -12.28
C PRO A 200 -0.79 7.66 -12.77
N LEU A 201 -0.17 8.82 -12.57
CA LEU A 201 1.20 9.02 -12.99
C LEU A 201 2.18 8.14 -12.19
N VAL A 202 2.01 8.05 -10.86
CA VAL A 202 2.80 7.14 -10.01
C VAL A 202 2.56 5.68 -10.40
N GLN A 203 1.31 5.29 -10.68
CA GLN A 203 1.00 3.94 -11.17
C GLN A 203 1.64 3.65 -12.52
N LYS A 204 1.63 4.62 -13.44
CA LYS A 204 2.25 4.48 -14.75
C LYS A 204 3.74 4.22 -14.62
N TYR A 205 4.42 4.94 -13.74
CA TYR A 205 5.84 4.70 -13.46
C TYR A 205 6.10 3.38 -12.73
N ALA A 206 5.22 2.96 -11.81
CA ALA A 206 5.45 1.76 -11.00
C ALA A 206 5.04 0.45 -11.70
N PHE A 207 3.97 0.50 -12.50
CA PHE A 207 3.27 -0.66 -13.07
C PHE A 207 2.99 -0.55 -14.57
N GLY A 208 3.29 0.57 -15.23
CA GLY A 208 3.01 0.73 -16.66
C GLY A 208 1.53 0.98 -17.01
N VAL A 209 0.64 1.05 -16.02
CA VAL A 209 -0.81 1.27 -16.17
C VAL A 209 -1.17 2.67 -15.70
N TRP A 210 -2.01 3.38 -16.45
CA TRP A 210 -2.46 4.74 -16.09
C TRP A 210 -3.60 4.74 -15.08
N TRP A 211 -4.56 3.83 -15.19
CA TRP A 211 -5.69 3.73 -14.27
C TRP A 211 -6.13 2.28 -14.22
N SER A 212 -6.16 1.69 -13.03
CA SER A 212 -6.60 0.32 -12.81
C SER A 212 -7.98 0.23 -12.15
N GLY A 213 -8.62 1.37 -11.87
CA GLY A 213 -9.99 1.43 -11.32
C GLY A 213 -11.10 1.43 -12.38
N TRP A 214 -12.34 1.44 -11.89
CA TRP A 214 -13.55 1.50 -12.70
C TRP A 214 -13.57 2.80 -13.53
N PRO A 215 -14.04 2.77 -14.79
CA PRO A 215 -14.64 1.64 -15.50
C PRO A 215 -13.63 0.71 -16.22
N LEU A 216 -12.35 1.04 -16.22
CA LEU A 216 -11.33 0.35 -17.03
C LEU A 216 -10.72 -0.88 -16.33
N GLY A 217 -10.89 -0.99 -15.01
CA GLY A 217 -10.40 -2.11 -14.21
C GLY A 217 -11.09 -2.21 -12.84
N GLY A 218 -10.57 -3.09 -11.99
CA GLY A 218 -11.16 -3.41 -10.69
C GLY A 218 -10.26 -3.14 -9.49
N ASP A 219 -9.19 -2.34 -9.63
CA ASP A 219 -8.29 -2.04 -8.51
C ASP A 219 -9.02 -1.24 -7.45
N MET A 220 -9.08 -1.84 -6.26
CA MET A 220 -9.75 -1.25 -5.12
C MET A 220 -9.10 0.07 -4.70
N THR A 221 -7.80 0.28 -4.95
CA THR A 221 -7.12 1.52 -4.61
C THR A 221 -7.69 2.71 -5.38
N ASP A 222 -7.84 2.55 -6.70
CA ASP A 222 -8.33 3.60 -7.58
C ASP A 222 -9.84 3.85 -7.39
N ASN A 223 -10.60 2.77 -7.16
CA ASN A 223 -12.03 2.85 -6.87
C ASN A 223 -12.32 3.62 -5.59
N LYS A 224 -11.52 3.43 -4.54
CA LYS A 224 -11.64 4.20 -3.28
C LYS A 224 -11.45 5.69 -3.52
N THR A 225 -10.43 6.06 -4.31
CA THR A 225 -10.15 7.46 -4.63
C THR A 225 -11.25 8.07 -5.49
N LEU A 226 -11.78 7.33 -6.48
CA LEU A 226 -12.94 7.73 -7.28
C LEU A 226 -14.17 7.99 -6.39
N ILE A 227 -14.52 7.04 -5.51
CA ILE A 227 -15.65 7.18 -4.59
C ILE A 227 -15.47 8.41 -3.69
N ALA A 228 -14.28 8.61 -3.12
CA ALA A 228 -14.00 9.76 -2.27
C ALA A 228 -14.26 11.08 -3.02
N ILE A 229 -13.75 11.23 -4.26
CA ILE A 229 -13.96 12.45 -5.05
C ILE A 229 -15.41 12.66 -5.43
N LEU A 230 -16.12 11.62 -5.89
CA LEU A 230 -17.53 11.72 -6.25
C LEU A 230 -18.38 12.17 -5.06
N VAL A 231 -18.15 11.58 -3.89
CA VAL A 231 -18.85 11.96 -2.65
C VAL A 231 -18.58 13.43 -2.28
N TRP A 232 -17.33 13.89 -2.40
CA TRP A 232 -17.01 15.30 -2.16
C TRP A 232 -17.67 16.25 -3.17
N ILE A 233 -17.67 15.90 -4.45
CA ILE A 233 -18.34 16.68 -5.51
C ILE A 233 -19.85 16.78 -5.22
N ILE A 234 -20.50 15.64 -4.93
CA ILE A 234 -21.93 15.59 -4.60
C ILE A 234 -22.21 16.45 -3.35
N ALA A 235 -21.42 16.30 -2.29
CA ALA A 235 -21.57 17.09 -1.08
C ALA A 235 -21.39 18.60 -1.34
N TYR A 236 -20.48 18.98 -2.23
CA TYR A 236 -20.28 20.38 -2.62
C TYR A 236 -21.44 20.94 -3.45
N ILE A 237 -21.92 20.20 -4.45
CA ILE A 237 -23.04 20.63 -5.31
C ILE A 237 -24.32 20.77 -4.50
N LEU A 238 -24.66 19.78 -3.66
CA LEU A 238 -25.87 19.83 -2.82
C LEU A 238 -25.84 20.96 -1.78
N ASN A 239 -24.65 21.38 -1.34
CA ASN A 239 -24.50 22.55 -0.46
C ASN A 239 -24.57 23.90 -1.19
N LYS A 240 -24.37 23.91 -2.51
CA LYS A 240 -24.49 25.10 -3.37
C LYS A 240 -25.90 25.34 -3.89
N ILE A 241 -26.68 24.29 -4.13
CA ILE A 241 -28.04 24.42 -4.66
C ILE A 241 -28.96 25.07 -3.61
N PRO A 242 -29.70 26.13 -3.96
CA PRO A 242 -30.73 26.70 -3.09
C PRO A 242 -31.96 25.78 -3.11
N PHE A 243 -32.21 25.09 -1.99
CA PHE A 243 -33.41 24.27 -1.81
C PHE A 243 -34.47 25.04 -1.01
N SER A 244 -35.73 24.94 -1.41
CA SER A 244 -36.86 25.59 -0.71
C SER A 244 -37.15 25.03 0.68
N SER A 245 -36.69 23.81 1.00
CA SER A 245 -36.93 23.21 2.33
C SER A 245 -35.97 23.77 3.39
N PRO A 246 -36.46 24.44 4.44
CA PRO A 246 -35.62 25.00 5.50
C PRO A 246 -34.93 23.93 6.35
N VAL A 247 -35.54 22.75 6.47
CA VAL A 247 -34.96 21.60 7.17
C VAL A 247 -33.75 21.08 6.41
N PHE A 248 -33.88 20.82 5.11
CA PHE A 248 -32.78 20.34 4.29
C PHE A 248 -31.62 21.35 4.23
N CYS A 249 -31.94 22.64 4.20
CA CYS A 249 -30.98 23.74 4.21
C CYS A 249 -30.10 23.79 5.47
N ARG A 250 -30.60 23.29 6.62
CA ARG A 250 -29.83 23.16 7.87
C ARG A 250 -29.02 21.85 7.94
N TRP A 251 -29.51 20.77 7.35
CA TRP A 251 -28.88 19.44 7.39
C TRP A 251 -27.76 19.25 6.36
N ARG A 252 -27.83 19.93 5.21
CA ARG A 252 -26.83 19.80 4.11
C ARG A 252 -25.38 19.99 4.53
N ARG A 253 -25.10 20.77 5.57
CA ARG A 253 -23.73 20.96 6.09
C ARG A 253 -23.10 19.66 6.57
N TYR A 254 -23.90 18.73 7.10
CA TYR A 254 -23.42 17.43 7.56
C TYR A 254 -23.03 16.49 6.41
N LEU A 255 -23.36 16.82 5.16
CA LEU A 255 -22.84 16.08 4.00
C LEU A 255 -21.31 16.17 3.91
N TYR A 256 -20.70 17.28 4.35
CA TYR A 256 -19.24 17.38 4.43
C TYR A 256 -18.64 16.49 5.53
N LEU A 257 -19.37 16.29 6.63
CA LEU A 257 -18.97 15.33 7.65
C LEU A 257 -19.03 13.91 7.10
N THR A 258 -20.14 13.55 6.44
CA THR A 258 -20.27 12.25 5.79
C THR A 258 -19.19 12.02 4.74
N ALA A 259 -18.87 13.02 3.92
CA ALA A 259 -17.79 12.95 2.93
C ALA A 259 -16.41 12.74 3.58
N ALA A 260 -16.12 13.44 4.68
CA ALA A 260 -14.90 13.26 5.43
C ALA A 260 -14.80 11.85 6.04
N LEU A 261 -15.90 11.33 6.61
CA LEU A 261 -15.95 9.97 7.17
C LEU A 261 -15.76 8.90 6.09
N ILE A 262 -16.39 9.05 4.92
CA ILE A 262 -16.19 8.14 3.78
C ILE A 262 -14.74 8.20 3.31
N THR A 263 -14.13 9.38 3.27
CA THR A 263 -12.72 9.55 2.92
C THR A 263 -11.83 8.83 3.94
N ILE A 264 -12.08 8.99 5.24
CA ILE A 264 -11.35 8.27 6.30
C ILE A 264 -11.51 6.75 6.10
N ALA A 265 -12.72 6.26 5.88
CA ALA A 265 -12.98 4.84 5.69
C ALA A 265 -12.24 4.30 4.45
N ALA A 266 -12.33 5.00 3.32
CA ALA A 266 -11.68 4.64 2.07
C ALA A 266 -10.15 4.50 2.24
N TYR A 267 -9.52 5.49 2.88
CA TYR A 267 -8.07 5.51 3.08
C TYR A 267 -7.60 4.68 4.30
N SER A 268 -8.49 4.28 5.21
CA SER A 268 -8.13 3.37 6.32
C SER A 268 -8.01 1.91 5.89
N ILE A 269 -8.70 1.52 4.81
CA ILE A 269 -8.58 0.17 4.26
C ILE A 269 -7.21 0.05 3.58
N PRO A 270 -6.31 -0.86 4.03
CA PRO A 270 -4.97 -1.00 3.49
C PRO A 270 -4.96 -1.11 1.96
N HIS A 271 -4.01 -0.44 1.32
CA HIS A 271 -3.75 -0.62 -0.10
C HIS A 271 -3.42 -2.10 -0.37
N SER A 272 -3.93 -2.66 -1.48
CA SER A 272 -3.51 -3.97 -2.01
C SER A 272 -3.95 -5.23 -1.25
N THR A 273 -5.25 -5.41 -1.01
CA THR A 273 -5.83 -6.78 -1.04
C THR A 273 -6.18 -7.22 -2.48
N ALA A 274 -6.28 -6.28 -3.45
CA ALA A 274 -6.63 -6.56 -4.85
C ALA A 274 -5.98 -5.59 -5.87
N GLY A 275 -4.66 -5.38 -5.79
CA GLY A 275 -3.92 -4.55 -6.75
C GLY A 275 -3.56 -5.28 -8.05
N SER A 276 -2.93 -4.56 -8.99
CA SER A 276 -2.45 -5.12 -10.26
C SER A 276 -1.54 -6.35 -10.09
N GLN A 277 -1.69 -7.32 -10.98
CA GLN A 277 -0.94 -8.56 -11.03
C GLN A 277 -0.54 -8.87 -12.47
N TYR A 278 0.69 -9.32 -12.67
CA TYR A 278 1.12 -9.83 -13.96
C TYR A 278 0.52 -11.22 -14.19
N ASP A 279 -0.13 -11.41 -15.33
CA ASP A 279 -0.55 -12.71 -15.82
C ASP A 279 0.53 -13.29 -16.74
N TYR A 280 1.15 -14.38 -16.28
CA TYR A 280 2.22 -15.06 -17.02
C TYR A 280 1.70 -15.84 -18.24
N GLN A 281 0.40 -16.12 -18.33
CA GLN A 281 -0.19 -16.82 -19.48
C GLN A 281 -0.44 -15.88 -20.66
N THR A 282 -0.93 -14.68 -20.38
CA THR A 282 -1.24 -13.67 -21.39
C THR A 282 -0.12 -12.66 -21.63
N GLY A 283 0.86 -12.57 -20.71
CA GLY A 283 1.92 -11.58 -20.76
C GLY A 283 1.44 -10.15 -20.46
N THR A 284 0.25 -10.01 -19.89
CA THR A 284 -0.39 -8.72 -19.62
C THR A 284 -0.62 -8.48 -18.14
N ILE A 285 -0.78 -7.23 -17.75
CA ILE A 285 -1.08 -6.86 -16.37
C ILE A 285 -2.59 -6.84 -16.19
N ILE A 286 -3.10 -7.74 -15.35
CA ILE A 286 -4.50 -7.82 -14.98
C ILE A 286 -4.77 -7.09 -13.67
N THR A 287 -5.97 -6.54 -13.54
CA THR A 287 -6.39 -5.72 -12.38
C THR A 287 -7.70 -6.24 -11.82
N GLY A 288 -7.77 -6.43 -10.50
CA GLY A 288 -9.00 -6.60 -9.70
C GLY A 288 -10.02 -7.65 -10.17
N GLU A 289 -10.82 -7.31 -11.18
CA GLU A 289 -11.97 -8.07 -11.66
C GLU A 289 -11.56 -9.29 -12.49
N ALA A 290 -10.51 -9.19 -13.31
CA ALA A 290 -10.01 -10.33 -14.10
C ALA A 290 -9.39 -11.45 -13.24
N LEU A 291 -8.94 -11.13 -12.01
CA LEU A 291 -8.39 -12.12 -11.06
C LEU A 291 -9.46 -13.01 -10.43
N SER A 292 -10.71 -12.53 -10.28
CA SER A 292 -11.81 -13.33 -9.73
C SER A 292 -12.36 -14.30 -10.77
N THR A 293 -12.46 -13.89 -12.04
CA THR A 293 -12.93 -14.73 -13.15
C THR A 293 -11.96 -15.85 -13.52
N GLN A 294 -10.64 -15.61 -13.43
CA GLN A 294 -9.64 -16.68 -13.61
C GLN A 294 -9.64 -17.69 -12.45
N ARG A 295 -9.94 -17.25 -11.22
CA ARG A 295 -10.07 -18.16 -10.06
C ARG A 295 -11.26 -19.10 -10.17
N SER A 296 -12.40 -18.66 -10.73
CA SER A 296 -13.56 -19.53 -10.94
C SER A 296 -13.32 -20.58 -12.01
N HIS A 297 -12.54 -20.29 -13.04
CA HIS A 297 -12.22 -21.25 -14.11
C HIS A 297 -11.14 -22.28 -13.73
N LYS A 298 -10.28 -22.01 -12.74
CA LYS A 298 -9.30 -23.00 -12.23
C LYS A 298 -9.84 -23.92 -11.13
N LEU A 299 -11.07 -23.67 -10.66
CA LEU A 299 -11.76 -24.46 -9.63
C LEU A 299 -12.86 -25.37 -10.21
N GLN A 300 -13.03 -25.38 -11.54
CA GLN A 300 -13.81 -26.37 -12.29
C GLN A 300 -12.86 -27.30 -13.03
#